data_AF-A0A2E9VZ76-F1
#
_entry.id   AF-A0A2E9VZ76-F1
#
_cell.length_a   1.000
_cell.length_b   1.000
_cell.length_c   1.000
_cell.angle_alpha   90.00
_cell.angle_beta   90.00
_cell.angle_gamma   90.00
#
_symmetry.space_group_name_H-M   'P 1'
#
loop_
_entity.id
_entity.type
_entity.pdbx_description
1 polymer ?
#
loop_
_entity_poly.entity_id
_entity_poly.type
_entity_poly.pdbx_seq_one_letter_code
_entity_poly.pdbx_strand_id
1 'polypeptide(L)'
;MSNIRKDINLKRVIIIPARLLSERLPEKPLKTILDKPMINWTLEAVEKSSADIVKVATDSKKIVNLFETSPEKVVITSSSHISGTDRVFEAANLLGLKDEDIVINVQGDEPFINARDLEVI
;
A
#
# COMPACT_ATOMS: atom_id res chain seq x y z
N MET A 1 9.24 38.61 5.53
CA MET A 1 8.12 37.68 5.23
C MET A 1 8.52 36.30 5.74
N SER A 2 7.77 35.79 6.71
CA SER A 2 8.10 34.62 7.52
C SER A 2 8.09 33.32 6.71
N ASN A 3 9.13 32.52 6.91
CA ASN A 3 9.24 31.14 6.46
C ASN A 3 8.30 30.25 7.29
N ILE A 4 7.01 30.28 7.01
CA ILE A 4 5.98 29.45 7.66
C ILE A 4 6.07 27.97 7.20
N ARG A 5 6.84 27.66 6.16
CA ARG A 5 6.92 26.31 5.58
C ARG A 5 7.83 25.31 6.30
N LYS A 6 8.52 25.70 7.38
CA LYS A 6 9.50 24.81 8.04
C LYS A 6 8.92 23.85 9.09
N ASP A 7 7.66 23.98 9.48
CA ASP A 7 7.09 23.22 10.60
C ASP A 7 6.05 22.14 10.21
N ILE A 8 5.78 21.95 8.91
CA ILE A 8 4.88 20.87 8.46
C ILE A 8 5.72 19.69 7.99
N ASN A 9 5.94 18.73 8.89
CA ASN A 9 6.48 17.42 8.53
C ASN A 9 5.40 16.59 7.83
N LEU A 10 5.11 16.93 6.57
CA LEU A 10 4.19 16.24 5.67
C LEU A 10 4.77 14.87 5.29
N LYS A 11 4.06 13.79 5.59
CA LYS A 11 4.47 12.45 5.15
C LYS A 11 3.83 12.09 3.82
N ARG A 12 4.61 11.45 2.96
CA ARG A 12 4.12 10.74 1.78
C ARG A 12 4.02 9.26 2.11
N VAL A 13 2.80 8.73 2.04
CA VAL A 13 2.48 7.37 2.42
C VAL A 13 1.85 6.64 1.25
N ILE A 14 2.40 5.48 0.90
CA ILE A 14 1.85 4.62 -0.13
C ILE A 14 1.14 3.46 0.54
N ILE A 15 -0.13 3.27 0.16
CA ILE A 15 -0.95 2.16 0.64
C ILE A 15 -1.36 1.31 -0.56
N ILE A 16 -1.04 0.01 -0.47
CA ILE A 16 -1.30 -0.98 -1.51
C ILE A 16 -2.46 -1.87 -1.07
N PRO A 17 -3.72 -1.62 -1.51
CA PRO A 17 -4.84 -2.48 -1.16
C PRO A 17 -4.73 -3.85 -1.86
N ALA A 18 -4.86 -4.92 -1.08
CA ALA A 18 -4.78 -6.29 -1.57
C ALA A 18 -5.87 -7.17 -0.94
N ARG A 19 -6.78 -7.69 -1.78
CA ARG A 19 -7.85 -8.63 -1.39
C ARG A 19 -7.79 -9.90 -2.23
N LEU A 20 -8.19 -11.03 -1.65
CA LEU A 20 -8.26 -12.30 -2.39
C LEU A 20 -9.54 -12.46 -3.21
N LEU A 21 -10.62 -11.79 -2.79
CA LEU A 21 -11.93 -11.84 -3.43
C LEU A 21 -11.92 -11.00 -4.72
N SER A 22 -11.42 -11.61 -5.79
CA SER A 22 -11.44 -11.08 -7.15
C SER A 22 -12.15 -12.09 -8.04
N GLU A 23 -13.26 -11.68 -8.65
CA GLU A 23 -14.09 -12.55 -9.51
C GLU A 23 -13.38 -12.90 -10.82
N ARG A 24 -12.70 -11.91 -11.43
CA ARG A 24 -12.03 -12.07 -12.73
C ARG A 24 -10.74 -12.88 -12.63
N LEU A 25 -10.03 -12.77 -11.50
CA LEU A 25 -8.81 -13.52 -11.24
C LEU A 25 -8.74 -13.86 -9.75
N PRO A 26 -9.21 -15.05 -9.34
CA PRO A 26 -9.22 -15.47 -7.94
C PRO A 26 -7.82 -15.46 -7.33
N GLU A 27 -7.72 -14.99 -6.08
CA GLU A 27 -6.46 -14.88 -5.33
C GLU A 27 -5.35 -14.12 -6.09
N LYS A 28 -5.74 -13.13 -6.92
CA LYS A 28 -4.82 -12.36 -7.78
C LYS A 28 -3.51 -11.92 -7.10
N PRO A 29 -3.52 -11.33 -5.88
CA PRO A 29 -2.27 -10.90 -5.22
C PRO A 29 -1.28 -12.04 -4.92
N LEU A 30 -1.78 -13.27 -4.78
CA LEU A 30 -0.98 -14.47 -4.48
C LEU A 30 -0.48 -15.18 -5.74
N LYS A 31 -0.91 -14.76 -6.94
CA LYS A 31 -0.45 -15.38 -8.18
C LYS A 31 1.05 -15.16 -8.33
N THR A 32 1.77 -16.25 -8.53
CA THR A 32 3.22 -16.23 -8.71
C THR A 32 3.57 -15.61 -10.06
N ILE A 33 4.48 -14.64 -10.04
CA ILE A 33 5.17 -14.11 -11.20
C ILE A 33 6.64 -14.47 -10.98
N LEU A 34 7.21 -15.28 -11.87
CA LEU A 34 8.52 -15.92 -11.67
C LEU A 34 8.55 -16.75 -10.37
N ASP A 35 9.24 -16.28 -9.35
CA ASP A 35 9.50 -16.95 -8.07
C ASP A 35 8.79 -16.29 -6.87
N LYS A 36 8.06 -15.19 -7.07
CA LYS A 36 7.37 -14.44 -6.00
C LYS A 36 5.90 -14.16 -6.30
N PRO A 37 5.05 -14.02 -5.27
CA PRO A 37 3.68 -13.53 -5.45
C PRO A 37 3.65 -12.12 -6.06
N MET A 38 2.62 -11.82 -6.86
CA MET A 38 2.39 -10.51 -7.48
C MET A 38 2.48 -9.35 -6.48
N ILE A 39 1.91 -9.52 -5.28
CA ILE A 39 1.92 -8.45 -4.26
C ILE A 39 3.34 -8.10 -3.78
N ASN A 40 4.24 -9.08 -3.74
CA ASN A 40 5.64 -8.84 -3.37
C ASN A 40 6.34 -8.01 -4.44
N TRP A 41 6.09 -8.30 -5.72
CA TRP A 41 6.63 -7.48 -6.82
C TRP A 41 6.11 -6.04 -6.78
N THR A 42 4.81 -5.83 -6.57
CA THR A 42 4.24 -4.48 -6.44
C THR A 42 4.86 -3.73 -5.27
N LEU A 43 4.98 -4.36 -4.10
CA LEU A 43 5.60 -3.75 -2.92
C LEU A 43 7.06 -3.38 -3.19
N GLU A 44 7.87 -4.30 -3.72
CA GLU A 44 9.28 -4.04 -4.05
C GLU A 44 9.45 -2.93 -5.11
N ALA A 45 8.52 -2.80 -6.06
CA ALA A 45 8.54 -1.74 -7.05
C ALA A 45 8.26 -0.38 -6.42
N VAL A 46 7.27 -0.31 -5.52
CA VAL A 46 6.85 0.89 -4.82
C VAL A 46 7.88 1.35 -3.77
N GLU A 47 8.53 0.41 -3.07
CA GLU A 47 9.58 0.70 -2.07
C GLU A 47 10.82 1.39 -2.66
N LYS A 48 10.95 1.44 -4.00
CA LYS A 48 12.00 2.22 -4.69
C LYS A 48 11.68 3.71 -4.82
N SER A 49 10.47 4.13 -4.44
CA SER A 49 10.09 5.54 -4.38
C SER A 49 10.72 6.23 -3.16
N SER A 50 10.55 7.55 -3.09
CA SER A 50 10.98 8.37 -1.95
C SER A 50 9.87 8.56 -0.89
N ALA A 51 8.86 7.68 -0.87
CA ALA A 51 7.81 7.70 0.15
C ALA A 51 8.35 7.38 1.55
N ASP A 52 7.82 8.05 2.55
CA ASP A 52 8.23 7.88 3.96
C ASP A 52 7.71 6.54 4.54
N ILE A 53 6.55 6.10 4.06
CA ILE A 53 5.89 4.88 4.52
C ILE A 53 5.29 4.15 3.31
N VAL A 54 5.50 2.83 3.25
CA VAL A 54 4.82 1.95 2.29
C VAL A 54 4.19 0.79 3.06
N LYS A 55 2.89 0.52 2.83
CA LYS A 55 2.16 -0.57 3.49
C LYS A 55 1.25 -1.31 2.52
N VAL A 56 1.17 -2.63 2.67
CA VAL A 56 0.10 -3.45 2.08
C VAL A 56 -1.09 -3.47 3.02
N ALA A 57 -2.27 -3.09 2.54
CA ALA A 57 -3.52 -3.16 3.31
C ALA A 57 -4.34 -4.38 2.87
N THR A 58 -4.62 -5.29 3.81
CA THR A 58 -5.30 -6.55 3.48
C THR A 58 -6.19 -7.05 4.62
N ASP A 59 -7.21 -7.84 4.29
CA ASP A 59 -8.04 -8.60 5.24
C ASP A 59 -7.61 -10.07 5.34
N SER A 60 -6.68 -10.49 4.47
CA SER A 60 -6.37 -11.90 4.28
C SER A 60 -5.17 -12.34 5.10
N LYS A 61 -5.38 -13.33 5.98
CA LYS A 61 -4.30 -14.01 6.69
C LYS A 61 -3.27 -14.61 5.72
N LYS A 62 -3.67 -15.10 4.54
CA LYS A 62 -2.70 -15.63 3.56
C LYS A 62 -1.74 -14.56 3.07
N ILE A 63 -2.22 -13.33 2.86
CA ILE A 63 -1.36 -12.20 2.44
C ILE A 63 -0.49 -11.74 3.61
N VAL A 64 -1.05 -11.64 4.83
CA VAL A 64 -0.27 -11.32 6.04
C VAL A 64 0.89 -12.30 6.23
N ASN A 65 0.65 -13.59 6.02
CA ASN A 65 1.68 -14.61 6.20
C ASN A 65 2.87 -14.48 5.21
N LEU A 66 2.68 -13.82 4.05
CA LEU A 66 3.80 -13.52 3.15
C LEU A 66 4.81 -12.54 3.76
N PHE A 67 4.40 -11.80 4.79
CA PHE A 67 5.18 -10.77 5.46
C PHE A 67 5.53 -11.16 6.91
N GLU A 68 5.53 -12.45 7.27
CA GLU A 68 5.88 -12.93 8.63
C GLU A 68 7.24 -12.43 9.12
N THR A 69 8.21 -12.30 8.22
CA THR A 69 9.56 -11.77 8.52
C THR A 69 9.67 -10.25 8.43
N SER A 70 8.61 -9.56 8.01
CA SER A 70 8.52 -8.10 7.91
C SER A 70 7.09 -7.62 8.21
N PRO A 71 6.55 -7.93 9.41
CA PRO A 71 5.14 -7.69 9.73
C PRO A 71 4.79 -6.20 9.72
N GLU A 72 5.77 -5.31 9.85
CA GLU A 72 5.58 -3.89 9.69
C GLU A 72 5.12 -3.53 8.27
N LYS A 73 5.39 -4.32 7.23
CA LYS A 73 5.00 -3.99 5.85
C LYS A 73 3.50 -4.15 5.57
N VAL A 74 2.73 -4.74 6.48
CA VAL A 74 1.31 -5.03 6.29
C VAL A 74 0.45 -4.37 7.36
N VAL A 75 -0.72 -3.88 6.97
CA VAL A 75 -1.79 -3.43 7.87
C VAL A 75 -3.03 -4.26 7.61
N ILE A 76 -3.54 -4.87 8.68
CA ILE A 76 -4.77 -5.66 8.63
C ILE A 76 -5.96 -4.70 8.64
N THR A 77 -6.85 -4.87 7.68
CA THR A 77 -8.04 -4.04 7.45
C THR A 77 -9.29 -4.91 7.45
N SER A 78 -10.47 -4.31 7.58
CA SER A 78 -11.75 -4.99 7.56
C SER A 78 -11.97 -5.77 6.26
N SER A 79 -12.66 -6.92 6.38
CA SER A 79 -13.14 -7.69 5.25
C SER A 79 -14.44 -7.16 4.64
N SER A 80 -15.05 -6.12 5.24
CA SER A 80 -16.32 -5.53 4.78
C SER A 80 -16.17 -4.50 3.67
N HIS A 81 -14.94 -4.14 3.29
CA HIS A 81 -14.69 -3.10 2.29
C HIS A 81 -15.09 -3.53 0.88
N ILE A 82 -15.87 -2.68 0.23
CA ILE A 82 -16.40 -2.92 -1.12
C ILE A 82 -15.36 -2.50 -2.16
N SER A 83 -14.63 -1.42 -1.91
CA SER A 83 -13.61 -0.86 -2.80
C SER A 83 -12.20 -0.90 -2.21
N GLY A 84 -11.19 -0.75 -3.09
CA GLY A 84 -9.80 -0.56 -2.65
C GLY A 84 -9.60 0.77 -1.90
N THR A 85 -10.35 1.81 -2.26
CA THR A 85 -10.26 3.13 -1.62
C THR A 85 -10.75 3.12 -0.18
N ASP A 86 -11.84 2.42 0.13
CA ASP A 86 -12.34 2.29 1.52
C ASP A 86 -11.30 1.61 2.42
N ARG A 87 -10.62 0.60 1.87
CA ARG A 87 -9.52 -0.10 2.55
C ARG A 87 -8.32 0.81 2.79
N VAL A 88 -7.96 1.62 1.80
CA VAL A 88 -6.88 2.62 1.94
C VAL A 88 -7.22 3.65 3.01
N PHE A 89 -8.48 4.10 3.07
CA PHE A 89 -8.95 5.02 4.10
C PHE A 89 -8.86 4.42 5.51
N GLU A 90 -9.32 3.18 5.73
CA GLU A 90 -9.14 2.52 7.01
C GLU A 90 -7.66 2.36 7.37
N ALA A 91 -6.82 1.93 6.42
CA ALA A 91 -5.39 1.79 6.63
C ALA A 91 -4.73 3.12 7.03
N ALA A 92 -5.09 4.24 6.39
CA ALA A 92 -4.60 5.56 6.77
C ALA A 92 -4.98 5.93 8.22
N ASN A 93 -6.22 5.64 8.63
CA ASN A 93 -6.66 5.85 10.01
C ASN A 93 -5.90 4.98 11.01
N LEU A 94 -5.70 3.70 10.71
CA LEU A 94 -4.94 2.76 11.56
C LEU A 94 -3.46 3.14 11.70
N LEU A 95 -2.90 3.76 10.66
CA LEU A 95 -1.53 4.30 10.68
C LEU A 95 -1.42 5.64 11.41
N GLY A 96 -2.55 6.24 11.82
CA GLY A 96 -2.58 7.54 12.49
C GLY A 96 -2.07 8.67 11.61
N LEU A 97 -2.34 8.60 10.30
CA LEU A 97 -2.00 9.67 9.37
C LEU A 97 -2.84 10.91 9.66
N LYS A 98 -2.25 12.08 9.42
CA LYS A 98 -2.91 13.37 9.59
C LYS A 98 -3.63 13.75 8.30
N ASP A 99 -4.58 14.68 8.40
CA ASP A 99 -5.33 15.18 7.25
C ASP A 99 -4.43 15.85 6.19
N GLU A 100 -3.28 16.38 6.61
CA GLU A 100 -2.30 16.96 5.69
C GLU A 100 -1.40 15.91 5.03
N ASP A 101 -1.29 14.69 5.55
CA ASP A 101 -0.43 13.66 4.96
C ASP A 101 -0.93 13.24 3.57
N ILE A 102 0.01 12.97 2.67
CA ILE A 102 -0.30 12.59 1.29
C ILE A 102 -0.39 11.07 1.21
N VAL A 103 -1.58 10.55 0.90
CA VAL A 103 -1.81 9.12 0.67
C VAL A 103 -1.87 8.83 -0.82
N ILE A 104 -0.95 7.99 -1.29
CA ILE A 104 -0.92 7.48 -2.66
C ILE A 104 -1.48 6.05 -2.65
N ASN A 105 -2.58 5.83 -3.36
CA ASN A 105 -3.21 4.53 -3.51
C ASN A 105 -2.62 3.82 -4.75
N VAL A 106 -1.73 2.84 -4.54
CA VAL A 106 -1.16 2.02 -5.62
C VAL A 106 -1.85 0.66 -5.65
N GLN A 107 -2.46 0.28 -6.76
CA GLN A 107 -3.15 -1.01 -6.82
C GLN A 107 -2.18 -2.19 -6.68
N GLY A 108 -2.57 -3.21 -5.91
CA GLY A 108 -1.73 -4.38 -5.62
C GLY A 108 -1.39 -5.25 -6.84
N ASP A 109 -2.03 -4.99 -7.99
CA ASP A 109 -1.85 -5.69 -9.25
C ASP A 109 -1.00 -4.93 -10.29
N GLU A 110 -0.20 -3.97 -9.83
CA GLU A 110 0.75 -3.18 -10.64
C GLU A 110 2.22 -3.61 -10.37
N PRO A 111 2.63 -4.87 -10.62
CA PRO A 111 3.95 -5.38 -10.25
C PRO A 111 5.11 -4.72 -11.02
N PHE A 112 4.81 -3.96 -12.07
CA PHE A 112 5.79 -3.29 -12.94
C PHE A 112 5.70 -1.76 -12.87
N ILE A 113 5.01 -1.22 -11.87
CA ILE A 113 4.92 0.23 -11.67
C ILE A 113 6.33 0.84 -11.56
N ASN A 114 6.54 1.98 -12.22
CA ASN A 114 7.79 2.71 -12.09
C ASN A 114 7.69 3.66 -10.90
N ALA A 115 8.60 3.51 -9.93
CA ALA A 115 8.66 4.39 -8.77
C ALA A 115 8.72 5.88 -9.15
N ARG A 116 9.32 6.22 -10.30
CA ARG A 116 9.37 7.60 -10.80
C ARG A 116 8.00 8.22 -11.05
N ASP A 117 7.00 7.41 -11.40
CA ASP A 117 5.64 7.88 -11.63
C ASP A 117 4.95 8.28 -10.31
N LEU A 118 5.52 7.89 -9.17
CA LEU A 118 5.04 8.20 -7.82
C LEU A 118 5.70 9.48 -7.24
N GLU A 119 6.70 10.03 -7.93
CA GLU A 119 7.46 11.21 -7.47
C GLU A 119 6.88 12.55 -7.93
N VAL A 120 5.91 12.53 -8.84
CA VAL A 120 5.32 13.73 -9.47
C VAL A 120 4.06 14.23 -8.78
N ILE A 121 3.74 13.70 -7.59
CA ILE A 121 2.55 14.00 -6.79
C ILE A 121 2.89 14.97 -5.67
#